data_AF-A0A6A5Z344-F1
#
_entry.id   AF-A0A6A5Z344-F1
#
_cell.length_a   1.000
_cell.length_b   1.000
_cell.length_c   1.000
_cell.angle_alpha   90.00
_cell.angle_beta   90.00
_cell.angle_gamma   90.00
#
_symmetry.space_group_name_H-M   'P 1'
#
loop_
_entity.id
_entity.type
_entity.pdbx_description
1 polymer ?
#
loop_
_entity_poly.entity_id
_entity_poly.type
_entity_poly.pdbx_seq_one_letter_code
_entity_poly.pdbx_strand_id
1 'polypeptide(L)'
;MPTTLKEFESVWPRIVADLEDHCKQYKLPQQSLDWFVKSLNYNTVGGKCNRGMSVVDTASLLRGQTLQVGTEEYFKAALLGWMIELLQAFFLVSDDIMDSSKTRRGNPCWYLAPNVGMVAINDAFMLESSIYLLLKKHYRQEKSYIDMVELFHEVTFQTELGQACDLLTAPEDHVDLDNFSLEKFTFIVIFKTAYYSFYLPVALALHYVGAATPKNLQTSLDILIPMGEYFQAQDDYLDAFADPEVLGKIGTDIQDNKCSWLVNQALRKVTPEQRKVLEENYGQKDSAKEAKVKELYHELKLSEFYQVWEEERVADLRVKIEKVDESEGLKKEVFETFLQKIYKRSK
;
A
#
# COMPACT_ATOMS: atom_id res chain seq x y z
N MET A 1 6.43 -4.84 22.85
CA MET A 1 6.21 -3.45 22.38
C MET A 1 6.30 -3.46 20.87
N PRO A 2 5.54 -2.61 20.15
CA PRO A 2 5.64 -2.51 18.70
C PRO A 2 7.04 -2.10 18.26
N THR A 3 7.45 -2.59 17.09
CA THR A 3 8.72 -2.25 16.46
C THR A 3 8.74 -0.77 16.11
N THR A 4 9.81 -0.06 16.45
CA THR A 4 9.99 1.34 16.05
C THR A 4 10.63 1.45 14.66
N LEU A 5 10.38 2.57 13.97
CA LEU A 5 10.99 2.83 12.66
C LEU A 5 12.52 2.76 12.72
N LYS A 6 13.12 3.31 13.78
CA LYS A 6 14.58 3.28 13.98
C LYS A 6 15.12 1.86 14.11
N GLU A 7 14.42 0.97 14.82
CA GLU A 7 14.83 -0.43 14.94
C GLU A 7 14.69 -1.15 13.60
N PHE A 8 13.58 -0.91 12.88
CA PHE A 8 13.35 -1.49 11.56
C PHE A 8 14.37 -1.01 10.51
N GLU A 9 14.74 0.27 10.52
CA GLU A 9 15.79 0.84 9.66
C GLU A 9 17.20 0.35 10.02
N SER A 10 17.41 -0.14 11.24
CA SER A 10 18.73 -0.63 11.65
C SER A 10 19.21 -1.85 10.83
N VAL A 11 18.30 -2.60 10.19
CA VAL A 11 18.68 -3.74 9.35
C VAL A 11 18.99 -3.36 7.90
N TRP A 12 18.54 -2.19 7.43
CA TRP A 12 18.68 -1.76 6.04
C TRP A 12 20.13 -1.81 5.51
N PRO A 13 21.17 -1.37 6.26
CA PRO A 13 22.55 -1.45 5.79
C PRO A 13 23.01 -2.88 5.46
N ARG A 14 22.53 -3.90 6.22
CA ARG A 14 22.85 -5.31 5.94
C ARG A 14 22.17 -5.78 4.65
N ILE A 15 20.95 -5.30 4.39
CA ILE A 15 20.20 -5.62 3.16
C ILE A 15 20.89 -5.03 1.92
N VAL A 16 21.31 -3.76 2.01
CA VAL A 16 22.07 -3.10 0.92
C VAL A 16 23.37 -3.86 0.66
N ALA A 17 24.14 -4.19 1.70
CA ALA A 17 25.38 -4.95 1.56
C ALA A 17 25.15 -6.32 0.90
N ASP A 18 24.05 -7.01 1.24
CA ASP A 18 23.70 -8.30 0.64
C ASP A 18 23.46 -8.19 -0.87
N LEU A 19 22.82 -7.11 -1.33
CA LEU A 19 22.55 -6.82 -2.73
C LEU A 19 23.83 -6.37 -3.46
N GLU A 20 24.64 -5.51 -2.85
CA GLU A 20 25.94 -5.10 -3.39
C GLU A 20 26.86 -6.30 -3.63
N ASP A 21 26.96 -7.19 -2.65
CA ASP A 21 27.77 -8.40 -2.74
C ASP A 21 27.26 -9.35 -3.83
N HIS A 22 25.95 -9.39 -4.08
CA HIS A 22 25.39 -10.13 -5.20
C HIS A 22 25.81 -9.51 -6.55
N CYS A 23 25.71 -8.18 -6.69
CA CYS A 23 26.14 -7.46 -7.89
C CYS A 23 27.64 -7.63 -8.19
N LYS A 24 28.49 -7.67 -7.16
CA LYS A 24 29.95 -7.89 -7.30
C LYS A 24 30.28 -9.23 -7.95
N GLN A 25 29.45 -10.27 -7.78
CA GLN A 25 29.65 -11.58 -8.43
C GLN A 25 29.58 -11.48 -9.97
N TYR A 26 28.81 -10.52 -10.47
CA TYR A 26 28.71 -10.20 -11.91
C TYR A 26 29.78 -9.24 -12.40
N LYS A 27 30.70 -8.79 -11.52
CA LYS A 27 31.70 -7.76 -11.81
C LYS A 27 31.05 -6.47 -12.34
N LEU A 28 29.92 -6.09 -11.77
CA LEU A 28 29.20 -4.88 -12.15
C LEU A 28 30.14 -3.66 -12.04
N PRO A 29 30.24 -2.80 -13.08
CA PRO A 29 31.07 -1.59 -13.01
C PRO A 29 30.67 -0.70 -11.84
N GLN A 30 31.64 -0.06 -11.18
CA GLN A 30 31.43 0.72 -9.96
C GLN A 30 30.36 1.81 -10.14
N GLN A 31 30.36 2.51 -11.28
CA GLN A 31 29.35 3.53 -11.59
C GLN A 31 27.92 2.97 -11.55
N SER A 32 27.70 1.77 -12.09
CA SER A 32 26.38 1.13 -12.09
C SER A 32 26.00 0.59 -10.72
N LEU A 33 26.98 0.12 -9.93
CA LEU A 33 26.76 -0.28 -8.54
C LEU A 33 26.35 0.92 -7.68
N ASP A 34 27.08 2.04 -7.77
CA ASP A 34 26.77 3.28 -7.06
C ASP A 34 25.38 3.80 -7.45
N TRP A 35 25.00 3.69 -8.73
CA TRP A 35 23.67 4.04 -9.21
C TRP A 35 22.57 3.18 -8.56
N PHE A 36 22.75 1.86 -8.56
CA PHE A 36 21.79 0.94 -7.96
C PHE A 36 21.61 1.19 -6.47
N VAL A 37 22.71 1.40 -5.72
CA VAL A 37 22.66 1.75 -4.29
C VAL A 37 21.97 3.11 -4.07
N LYS A 38 22.22 4.09 -4.93
CA LYS A 38 21.51 5.38 -4.89
C LYS A 38 20.00 5.19 -5.08
N SER A 39 19.59 4.41 -6.09
CA SER A 39 18.17 4.13 -6.36
C SER A 39 17.49 3.42 -5.19
N LEU A 40 18.12 2.38 -4.62
CA LEU A 40 17.63 1.66 -3.44
C LEU A 40 17.34 2.62 -2.28
N ASN A 41 18.33 3.43 -1.90
CA ASN A 41 18.19 4.32 -0.76
C ASN A 41 17.17 5.44 -1.00
N TYR A 42 17.11 5.98 -2.22
CA TYR A 42 16.17 7.05 -2.56
C TYR A 42 14.71 6.58 -2.52
N ASN A 43 14.45 5.37 -3.03
CA ASN A 43 13.09 4.90 -3.26
C ASN A 43 12.51 4.06 -2.12
N THR A 44 13.36 3.38 -1.33
CA THR A 44 12.87 2.45 -0.30
C THR A 44 12.86 3.07 1.11
N VAL A 45 13.72 4.05 1.41
CA VAL A 45 13.81 4.71 2.72
C VAL A 45 12.97 6.01 2.76
N GLY A 46 12.68 6.54 3.95
CA GLY A 46 11.99 7.82 4.16
C GLY A 46 10.47 7.73 4.21
N GLY A 47 9.90 6.53 4.12
CA GLY A 47 8.49 6.26 4.38
C GLY A 47 8.20 6.02 5.87
N LYS A 48 6.92 5.81 6.20
CA LYS A 48 6.51 5.38 7.56
C LYS A 48 6.86 3.91 7.85
N CYS A 49 7.17 3.11 6.82
CA CYS A 49 7.42 1.66 6.86
C CYS A 49 6.35 0.83 7.61
N ASN A 50 5.10 1.29 7.60
CA ASN A 50 4.00 0.63 8.30
C ASN A 50 3.76 -0.80 7.83
N ARG A 51 3.99 -1.09 6.53
CA ARG A 51 3.82 -2.43 5.96
C ARG A 51 4.93 -3.34 6.46
N GLY A 52 6.18 -2.88 6.34
CA GLY A 52 7.36 -3.62 6.77
C GLY A 52 7.39 -3.90 8.27
N MET A 53 7.16 -2.89 9.11
CA MET A 53 7.12 -3.05 10.58
C MET A 53 6.00 -3.98 11.03
N SER A 54 4.86 -3.98 10.32
CA SER A 54 3.75 -4.88 10.64
C SER A 54 4.12 -6.36 10.50
N VAL A 55 5.11 -6.73 9.68
CA VAL A 55 5.60 -8.13 9.62
C VAL A 55 6.26 -8.53 10.94
N VAL A 56 7.11 -7.66 11.49
CA VAL A 56 7.82 -7.90 12.75
C VAL A 56 6.85 -7.93 13.93
N ASP A 57 5.92 -6.98 13.97
CA ASP A 57 4.88 -6.90 15.00
C ASP A 57 3.99 -8.15 14.95
N THR A 58 3.53 -8.54 13.76
CA THR A 58 2.70 -9.74 13.56
C THR A 58 3.45 -11.01 13.95
N ALA A 59 4.71 -11.17 13.53
CA ALA A 59 5.52 -12.32 13.90
C ALA A 59 5.72 -12.41 15.43
N SER A 60 5.89 -11.26 16.10
CA SER A 60 6.00 -11.20 17.56
C SER A 60 4.69 -11.64 18.25
N LEU A 61 3.55 -11.15 17.76
CA LEU A 61 2.22 -11.52 18.27
C LEU A 61 1.94 -13.02 18.09
N LEU A 62 2.18 -13.56 16.90
CA LEU A 62 1.94 -14.97 16.60
C LEU A 62 2.83 -15.91 17.43
N ARG A 63 4.06 -15.49 17.76
CA ARG A 63 4.96 -16.24 18.65
C ARG A 63 4.65 -16.04 20.14
N GLY A 64 3.83 -15.06 20.50
CA GLY A 64 3.59 -14.66 21.89
C GLY A 64 4.83 -14.08 22.59
N GLN A 65 5.83 -13.61 21.84
CA GLN A 65 7.04 -13.01 22.37
C GLN A 65 7.58 -11.92 21.44
N THR A 66 8.10 -10.82 22.00
CA THR A 66 8.73 -9.75 21.23
C THR A 66 10.06 -10.22 20.63
N LEU A 67 10.20 -10.12 19.31
CA LEU A 67 11.46 -10.38 18.62
C LEU A 67 12.51 -9.33 19.04
N GLN A 68 13.68 -9.80 19.49
CA GLN A 68 14.72 -8.93 20.04
C GLN A 68 15.58 -8.32 18.93
N VAL A 69 15.69 -7.00 18.89
CA VAL A 69 16.52 -6.27 17.93
C VAL A 69 17.97 -6.76 17.98
N GLY A 70 18.59 -6.93 16.81
CA GLY A 70 19.96 -7.42 16.67
C GLY A 70 20.10 -8.95 16.64
N THR A 71 19.01 -9.69 16.88
CA THR A 71 18.99 -11.15 16.67
C THR A 71 18.76 -11.52 15.21
N GLU A 72 19.17 -12.73 14.81
CA GLU A 72 18.90 -13.25 13.47
C GLU A 72 17.39 -13.46 13.23
N GLU A 73 16.62 -13.77 14.28
CA GLU A 73 15.16 -13.89 14.18
C GLU A 73 14.52 -12.54 13.83
N TYR A 74 14.90 -11.48 14.54
CA TYR A 74 14.46 -10.12 14.22
C TYR A 74 14.88 -9.72 12.82
N PHE A 75 16.14 -9.95 12.45
CA PHE A 75 16.64 -9.63 11.10
C PHE A 75 15.81 -10.32 10.02
N LYS A 76 15.54 -11.63 10.16
CA LYS A 76 14.70 -12.37 9.20
C LYS A 76 13.29 -11.78 9.10
N ALA A 77 12.59 -11.57 10.21
CA ALA A 77 11.26 -10.96 10.16
C ALA A 77 11.27 -9.54 9.53
N ALA A 78 12.24 -8.71 9.90
CA ALA A 78 12.39 -7.37 9.35
C ALA A 78 12.76 -7.38 7.87
N LEU A 79 13.56 -8.35 7.43
CA LEU A 79 13.94 -8.54 6.03
C LEU A 79 12.72 -8.84 5.17
N LEU A 80 11.79 -9.70 5.61
CA LEU A 80 10.51 -9.91 4.91
C LEU A 80 9.71 -8.60 4.84
N GLY A 81 9.71 -7.81 5.93
CA GLY A 81 9.13 -6.48 5.91
C GLY A 81 9.77 -5.55 4.87
N TRP A 82 11.10 -5.53 4.77
CA TRP A 82 11.82 -4.72 3.77
C TRP A 82 11.59 -5.21 2.34
N MET A 83 11.30 -6.49 2.12
CA MET A 83 10.87 -6.97 0.80
C MET A 83 9.52 -6.38 0.40
N ILE A 84 8.59 -6.15 1.35
CA ILE A 84 7.34 -5.43 1.07
C ILE A 84 7.62 -3.95 0.79
N GLU A 85 8.55 -3.32 1.51
CA GLU A 85 8.93 -1.93 1.25
C GLU A 85 9.64 -1.77 -0.11
N LEU A 86 10.42 -2.76 -0.55
CA LEU A 86 10.99 -2.84 -1.91
C LEU A 86 9.89 -3.01 -2.96
N LEU A 87 8.91 -3.89 -2.71
CA LEU A 87 7.76 -4.07 -3.60
C LEU A 87 6.95 -2.77 -3.73
N GLN A 88 6.71 -2.09 -2.61
CA GLN A 88 6.07 -0.79 -2.62
C GLN A 88 6.91 0.24 -3.38
N ALA A 89 8.23 0.26 -3.20
CA ALA A 89 9.11 1.17 -3.92
C ALA A 89 9.07 0.93 -5.44
N PHE A 90 9.03 -0.33 -5.89
CA PHE A 90 8.80 -0.70 -7.28
C PHE A 90 7.49 -0.11 -7.82
N PHE A 91 6.37 -0.32 -7.11
CA PHE A 91 5.09 0.22 -7.52
C PHE A 91 5.10 1.75 -7.56
N LEU A 92 5.62 2.42 -6.53
CA LEU A 92 5.63 3.87 -6.44
C LEU A 92 6.50 4.53 -7.53
N VAL A 93 7.66 3.97 -7.85
CA VAL A 93 8.49 4.52 -8.95
C VAL A 93 7.75 4.43 -10.28
N SER A 94 7.05 3.33 -10.53
CA SER A 94 6.28 3.13 -11.76
C SER A 94 5.01 3.99 -11.79
N ASP A 95 4.26 4.03 -10.68
CA ASP A 95 3.04 4.81 -10.48
C ASP A 95 3.32 6.31 -10.62
N ASP A 96 4.41 6.81 -10.03
CA ASP A 96 4.79 8.22 -10.15
C ASP A 96 5.01 8.66 -11.62
N ILE A 97 5.47 7.74 -12.48
CA ILE A 97 5.63 7.98 -13.92
C ILE A 97 4.27 7.96 -14.61
N MET A 98 3.44 6.95 -14.33
CA MET A 98 2.11 6.77 -14.94
C MET A 98 1.16 7.93 -14.59
N ASP A 99 1.22 8.41 -13.35
CA ASP A 99 0.40 9.49 -12.80
C ASP A 99 1.08 10.87 -12.92
N SER A 100 2.20 10.98 -13.65
CA SER A 100 2.94 12.25 -13.84
C SER A 100 3.25 13.02 -12.54
N SER A 101 3.40 12.30 -11.42
CA SER A 101 3.52 12.84 -10.07
C SER A 101 4.81 13.66 -9.90
N LYS A 102 4.79 14.67 -9.02
CA LYS A 102 5.91 15.61 -8.84
C LYS A 102 6.80 15.30 -7.65
N THR A 103 6.19 14.90 -6.53
CA THR A 103 6.91 14.69 -5.27
C THR A 103 6.46 13.43 -4.56
N ARG A 104 7.41 12.73 -3.93
CA ARG A 104 7.19 11.54 -3.11
C ARG A 104 8.08 11.62 -1.87
N ARG A 105 7.51 11.39 -0.67
CA ARG A 105 8.24 11.39 0.62
C ARG A 105 9.10 12.66 0.82
N GLY A 106 8.56 13.83 0.47
CA GLY A 106 9.24 15.12 0.62
C GLY A 106 10.35 15.41 -0.41
N ASN A 107 10.57 14.53 -1.38
CA ASN A 107 11.56 14.69 -2.45
C ASN A 107 10.89 14.67 -3.83
N PRO A 108 11.55 15.11 -4.91
CA PRO A 108 11.06 14.87 -6.27
C PRO A 108 10.83 13.37 -6.54
N CYS A 109 9.81 13.01 -7.31
CA CYS A 109 9.64 11.64 -7.79
C CYS A 109 10.91 11.16 -8.52
N TRP A 110 11.26 9.87 -8.43
CA TRP A 110 12.58 9.38 -8.88
C TRP A 110 12.89 9.74 -10.34
N TYR A 111 11.91 9.59 -11.24
CA TYR A 111 12.06 9.94 -12.66
C TYR A 111 12.31 11.44 -12.92
N LEU A 112 12.01 12.31 -11.96
CA LEU A 112 12.28 13.75 -11.99
C LEU A 112 13.57 14.14 -11.26
N ALA A 113 14.22 13.21 -10.55
CA ALA A 113 15.47 13.50 -9.86
C ALA A 113 16.59 13.79 -10.89
N PRO A 114 17.58 14.63 -10.54
CA PRO A 114 18.63 15.04 -11.48
C PRO A 114 19.34 13.85 -12.12
N ASN A 115 19.38 13.86 -13.45
CA ASN A 115 20.02 12.86 -14.32
C ASN A 115 19.38 11.44 -14.28
N VAL A 116 18.16 11.28 -13.77
CA VAL A 116 17.45 9.98 -13.76
C VAL A 116 16.61 9.80 -15.03
N GLY A 117 15.58 10.63 -15.24
CA GLY A 117 14.67 10.46 -16.37
C GLY A 117 14.04 9.07 -16.42
N MET A 118 13.90 8.49 -17.61
CA MET A 118 13.26 7.19 -17.80
C MET A 118 14.14 5.98 -17.45
N VAL A 119 15.38 6.18 -16.99
CA VAL A 119 16.16 5.10 -16.33
C VAL A 119 15.40 4.55 -15.12
N ALA A 120 14.54 5.38 -14.52
CA ALA A 120 13.61 5.01 -13.45
C ALA A 120 12.77 3.76 -13.75
N ILE A 121 12.42 3.49 -15.02
CA ILE A 121 11.67 2.27 -15.39
C ILE A 121 12.49 1.02 -15.08
N ASN A 122 13.76 0.99 -15.51
CA ASN A 122 14.64 -0.14 -15.19
C ASN A 122 14.95 -0.20 -13.70
N ASP A 123 15.14 0.95 -13.06
CA ASP A 123 15.37 1.00 -11.61
C ASP A 123 14.20 0.39 -10.83
N ALA A 124 12.95 0.58 -11.28
CA ALA A 124 11.78 -0.06 -10.69
C ALA A 124 11.88 -1.60 -10.77
N PHE A 125 12.25 -2.17 -11.92
CA PHE A 125 12.45 -3.61 -12.08
C PHE A 125 13.57 -4.15 -11.18
N MET A 126 14.61 -3.35 -10.95
CA MET A 126 15.69 -3.73 -10.03
C MET A 126 15.24 -3.74 -8.57
N LEU A 127 14.33 -2.85 -8.17
CA LEU A 127 13.73 -2.87 -6.82
C LEU A 127 12.93 -4.16 -6.61
N GLU A 128 12.10 -4.55 -7.58
CA GLU A 128 11.34 -5.80 -7.52
C GLU A 128 12.28 -7.03 -7.53
N SER A 129 13.23 -7.08 -8.45
CA SER A 129 14.19 -8.20 -8.56
C SER A 129 14.99 -8.42 -7.26
N SER A 130 15.28 -7.34 -6.53
CA SER A 130 15.98 -7.40 -5.24
C SER A 130 15.26 -8.24 -4.20
N ILE A 131 13.91 -8.28 -4.23
CA ILE A 131 13.10 -9.11 -3.35
C ILE A 131 13.50 -10.57 -3.48
N TYR A 132 13.53 -11.08 -4.72
CA TYR A 132 13.79 -12.49 -4.99
C TYR A 132 15.26 -12.88 -4.76
N LEU A 133 16.19 -11.94 -4.94
CA LEU A 133 17.59 -12.13 -4.55
C LEU A 133 17.74 -12.32 -3.04
N LEU A 134 17.09 -11.46 -2.26
CA LEU A 134 17.11 -11.52 -0.80
C LEU A 134 16.37 -12.75 -0.27
N LEU A 135 15.20 -13.06 -0.84
CA LEU A 135 14.40 -14.23 -0.47
C LEU A 135 15.19 -15.52 -0.72
N LYS A 136 15.81 -15.64 -1.90
CA LYS A 136 16.69 -16.78 -2.21
C LYS A 136 17.90 -16.85 -1.28
N LYS A 137 18.52 -15.72 -0.93
CA LYS A 137 19.70 -15.70 -0.06
C LYS A 137 19.38 -16.22 1.35
N HIS A 138 18.28 -15.75 1.93
CA HIS A 138 17.99 -15.95 3.36
C HIS A 138 16.97 -17.06 3.66
N TYR A 139 16.12 -17.41 2.68
CA TYR A 139 14.99 -18.33 2.89
C TYR A 139 15.03 -19.60 2.04
N ARG A 140 15.95 -19.77 1.08
CA ARG A 140 15.98 -20.95 0.18
C ARG A 140 16.01 -22.34 0.85
N GLN A 141 16.29 -22.42 2.15
CA GLN A 141 16.30 -23.68 2.91
C GLN A 141 15.06 -23.83 3.81
N GLU A 142 14.27 -22.77 3.97
CA GLU A 142 13.04 -22.79 4.74
C GLU A 142 11.96 -23.54 3.96
N LYS A 143 11.12 -24.30 4.66
CA LYS A 143 10.04 -25.07 4.03
C LYS A 143 9.05 -24.18 3.27
N SER A 144 8.81 -22.97 3.78
CA SER A 144 7.91 -21.97 3.21
C SER A 144 8.53 -21.11 2.11
N TYR A 145 9.73 -21.43 1.62
CA TYR A 145 10.41 -20.63 0.59
C TYR A 145 9.56 -20.46 -0.68
N ILE A 146 9.04 -21.57 -1.23
CA ILE A 146 8.24 -21.52 -2.46
C ILE A 146 6.92 -20.81 -2.21
N ASP A 147 6.26 -21.07 -1.07
CA ASP A 147 5.03 -20.37 -0.73
C ASP A 147 5.24 -18.84 -0.65
N MET A 148 6.35 -18.38 -0.08
CA MET A 148 6.69 -16.95 -0.05
C MET A 148 7.00 -16.40 -1.44
N VAL A 149 7.69 -17.14 -2.31
CA VAL A 149 7.95 -16.75 -3.70
C VAL A 149 6.63 -16.58 -4.46
N GLU A 150 5.75 -17.57 -4.38
CA GLU A 150 4.43 -17.56 -5.02
C GLU A 150 3.56 -16.43 -4.46
N LEU A 151 3.56 -16.22 -3.15
CA LEU A 151 2.82 -15.13 -2.51
C LEU A 151 3.26 -13.75 -3.01
N PHE A 152 4.58 -13.50 -3.15
CA PHE A 152 5.07 -12.24 -3.70
C PHE A 152 4.64 -12.07 -5.16
N HIS A 153 4.76 -13.10 -6.01
CA HIS A 153 4.34 -13.01 -7.41
C HIS A 153 2.82 -12.80 -7.56
N GLU A 154 2.02 -13.54 -6.81
CA GLU A 154 0.55 -13.43 -6.84
C GLU A 154 0.11 -12.03 -6.41
N VAL A 155 0.62 -11.52 -5.28
CA VAL A 155 0.28 -10.17 -4.81
C VAL A 155 0.78 -9.09 -5.76
N THR A 156 1.93 -9.30 -6.41
CA THR A 156 2.45 -8.38 -7.43
C THR A 156 1.48 -8.30 -8.61
N PHE A 157 1.10 -9.45 -9.17
CA PHE A 157 0.17 -9.51 -10.29
C PHE A 157 -1.23 -8.96 -9.94
N GLN A 158 -1.72 -9.27 -8.74
CA GLN A 158 -2.95 -8.68 -8.20
C GLN A 158 -2.87 -7.15 -8.16
N THR A 159 -1.76 -6.59 -7.69
CA THR A 159 -1.56 -5.14 -7.63
C THR A 159 -1.50 -4.52 -9.02
N GLU A 160 -0.83 -5.17 -9.98
CA GLU A 160 -0.78 -4.75 -11.37
C GLU A 160 -2.16 -4.78 -12.05
N LEU A 161 -3.00 -5.79 -11.76
CA LEU A 161 -4.38 -5.83 -12.24
C LEU A 161 -5.21 -4.65 -11.69
N GLY A 162 -5.03 -4.33 -10.41
CA GLY A 162 -5.63 -3.15 -9.80
C GLY A 162 -5.18 -1.85 -10.47
N GLN A 163 -3.87 -1.71 -10.74
CA GLN A 163 -3.31 -0.56 -11.44
C GLN A 163 -3.83 -0.43 -12.87
N ALA A 164 -3.90 -1.54 -13.61
CA ALA A 164 -4.44 -1.53 -14.96
C ALA A 164 -5.91 -1.09 -14.98
N CYS A 165 -6.71 -1.56 -14.02
CA CYS A 165 -8.09 -1.13 -13.87
C CYS A 165 -8.18 0.36 -13.53
N ASP A 166 -7.33 0.88 -12.65
CA ASP A 166 -7.28 2.31 -12.27
C ASP A 166 -7.03 3.20 -13.49
N LEU A 167 -5.95 2.93 -14.23
CA LEU A 167 -5.55 3.72 -15.40
C LEU A 167 -6.56 3.67 -16.54
N LEU A 168 -7.20 2.52 -16.77
CA LEU A 168 -8.24 2.37 -17.81
C LEU A 168 -9.59 2.97 -17.38
N THR A 169 -9.82 3.11 -16.08
CA THR A 169 -11.04 3.70 -15.55
C THR A 169 -10.97 5.23 -15.57
N ALA A 170 -9.80 5.78 -15.23
CA ALA A 170 -9.60 7.19 -14.96
C ALA A 170 -8.37 7.77 -15.70
N PRO A 171 -8.35 7.78 -17.06
CA PRO A 171 -7.26 8.41 -17.78
C PRO A 171 -7.22 9.93 -17.51
N GLU A 172 -6.03 10.49 -17.25
CA GLU A 172 -5.86 11.92 -16.90
C GLU A 172 -6.38 12.87 -18.00
N ASP A 173 -6.22 12.49 -19.27
CA ASP A 173 -6.54 13.36 -20.42
C ASP A 173 -8.01 13.23 -20.89
N HIS A 174 -8.81 12.35 -20.26
CA HIS A 174 -10.18 12.10 -20.68
C HIS A 174 -11.12 11.80 -19.51
N VAL A 175 -12.01 12.74 -19.21
CA VAL A 175 -13.03 12.58 -18.16
C VAL A 175 -14.25 11.87 -18.75
N ASP A 176 -14.54 10.67 -18.24
CA ASP A 176 -15.73 9.89 -18.55
C ASP A 176 -16.34 9.32 -17.25
N LEU A 177 -17.34 10.03 -16.71
CA LEU A 177 -18.01 9.61 -15.48
C LEU A 177 -18.91 8.38 -15.66
N ASP A 178 -19.28 8.01 -16.90
CA ASP A 178 -20.01 6.77 -17.16
C ASP A 178 -19.11 5.54 -17.04
N ASN A 179 -17.79 5.74 -17.15
CA ASN A 179 -16.81 4.69 -16.93
C ASN A 179 -16.63 4.35 -15.43
N PHE A 180 -17.08 5.23 -14.53
CA PHE A 180 -16.95 5.03 -13.08
C PHE A 180 -18.06 4.13 -12.53
N SER A 181 -17.69 3.22 -11.64
CA SER A 181 -18.64 2.40 -10.91
C SER A 181 -18.08 1.96 -9.56
N LEU A 182 -18.96 1.71 -8.59
CA LEU A 182 -18.55 1.14 -7.29
C LEU A 182 -17.87 -0.23 -7.47
N GLU A 183 -18.27 -1.01 -8.47
CA GLU A 183 -17.62 -2.30 -8.77
C GLU A 183 -16.16 -2.11 -9.17
N LYS A 184 -15.88 -1.16 -10.08
CA LYS A 184 -14.50 -0.83 -10.49
C LYS A 184 -13.72 -0.23 -9.34
N PHE A 185 -14.31 0.72 -8.59
CA PHE A 185 -13.70 1.26 -7.39
C PHE A 185 -13.30 0.13 -6.42
N THR A 186 -14.23 -0.74 -6.04
CA THR A 186 -13.96 -1.85 -5.12
C THR A 186 -12.88 -2.78 -5.68
N PHE A 187 -12.90 -3.09 -6.98
CA PHE A 187 -11.85 -3.88 -7.61
C PHE A 187 -10.49 -3.18 -7.51
N ILE A 188 -10.39 -1.92 -7.94
CA ILE A 188 -9.16 -1.13 -7.88
C ILE A 188 -8.62 -1.13 -6.45
N VAL A 189 -9.44 -0.79 -5.46
CA VAL A 189 -8.99 -0.71 -4.07
C VAL A 189 -8.50 -2.05 -3.52
N ILE A 190 -9.25 -3.13 -3.74
CA ILE A 190 -8.88 -4.46 -3.26
C ILE A 190 -7.53 -4.87 -3.86
N PHE A 191 -7.40 -4.74 -5.18
CA PHE A 191 -6.27 -5.27 -5.92
C PHE A 191 -5.05 -4.34 -5.87
N LYS A 192 -5.21 -3.03 -6.13
CA LYS A 192 -4.14 -2.03 -6.10
C LYS A 192 -3.62 -1.77 -4.70
N THR A 193 -4.44 -1.91 -3.64
CA THR A 193 -4.05 -1.50 -2.28
C THR A 193 -4.13 -2.62 -1.24
N ALA A 194 -5.27 -3.32 -1.12
CA ALA A 194 -5.54 -4.17 0.05
C ALA A 194 -4.58 -5.37 0.16
N TYR A 195 -4.32 -6.08 -0.94
CA TYR A 195 -3.47 -7.28 -0.91
C TYR A 195 -2.05 -6.99 -0.42
N TYR A 196 -1.33 -6.05 -1.05
CA TYR A 196 0.06 -5.78 -0.68
C TYR A 196 0.20 -4.97 0.62
N SER A 197 -0.81 -4.18 0.99
CA SER A 197 -0.74 -3.29 2.17
C SER A 197 -1.23 -3.92 3.46
N PHE A 198 -2.18 -4.84 3.39
CA PHE A 198 -2.82 -5.46 4.57
C PHE A 198 -2.58 -6.96 4.64
N TYR A 199 -2.91 -7.70 3.57
CA TYR A 199 -2.83 -9.16 3.57
C TYR A 199 -1.38 -9.66 3.57
N LEU A 200 -0.54 -9.17 2.64
CA LEU A 200 0.83 -9.64 2.44
C LEU A 200 1.69 -9.56 3.73
N PRO A 201 1.69 -8.47 4.53
CA PRO A 201 2.45 -8.43 5.78
C PRO A 201 2.09 -9.55 6.77
N VAL A 202 0.79 -9.85 6.91
CA VAL A 202 0.30 -10.89 7.84
C VAL A 202 0.58 -12.29 7.29
N ALA A 203 0.35 -12.51 5.99
CA ALA A 203 0.63 -13.77 5.33
C ALA A 203 2.12 -14.13 5.41
N LEU A 204 3.03 -13.19 5.15
CA LEU A 204 4.48 -13.42 5.29
C LEU A 204 4.87 -13.75 6.74
N ALA A 205 4.28 -13.06 7.72
CA ALA A 205 4.52 -13.38 9.13
C ALA A 205 4.01 -14.80 9.49
N LEU A 206 2.85 -15.22 8.97
CA LEU A 206 2.34 -16.58 9.13
C LEU A 206 3.28 -17.63 8.52
N HIS A 207 3.79 -17.39 7.31
CA HIS A 207 4.78 -18.28 6.68
C HIS A 207 6.10 -18.32 7.45
N TYR A 208 6.52 -17.19 8.01
CA TYR A 208 7.75 -17.07 8.79
C TYR A 208 7.69 -17.83 10.12
N VAL A 209 6.56 -17.79 10.83
CA VAL A 209 6.39 -18.50 12.12
C VAL A 209 5.90 -19.94 11.95
N GLY A 210 5.62 -20.38 10.73
CA GLY A 210 5.12 -21.73 10.44
C GLY A 210 3.64 -21.95 10.77
N ALA A 211 2.84 -20.87 10.81
CA ALA A 211 1.41 -20.89 11.10
C ALA A 211 0.53 -20.58 9.87
N ALA A 212 1.09 -20.61 8.65
CA ALA A 212 0.37 -20.40 7.40
C ALA A 212 -0.46 -21.63 6.97
N THR A 213 -1.42 -22.05 7.80
CA THR A 213 -2.41 -23.07 7.39
C THR A 213 -3.40 -22.45 6.39
N PRO A 214 -4.03 -23.25 5.50
CA PRO A 214 -5.04 -22.74 4.57
C PRO A 214 -6.17 -21.98 5.29
N LYS A 215 -6.56 -22.45 6.48
CA LYS A 215 -7.57 -21.79 7.32
C LYS A 215 -7.10 -20.44 7.86
N ASN A 216 -5.86 -20.35 8.36
CA ASN A 216 -5.31 -19.09 8.86
C ASN A 216 -5.15 -18.05 7.73
N LEU A 217 -4.69 -18.49 6.56
CA LEU A 217 -4.56 -17.63 5.38
C LEU A 217 -5.93 -17.13 4.90
N GLN A 218 -6.92 -18.02 4.77
CA GLN A 218 -8.29 -17.62 4.39
C GLN A 218 -8.92 -16.66 5.40
N THR A 219 -8.80 -16.97 6.70
CA THR A 219 -9.31 -16.09 7.77
C THR A 219 -8.65 -14.72 7.71
N SER A 220 -7.34 -14.67 7.44
CA SER A 220 -6.61 -13.41 7.29
C SER A 220 -7.11 -12.62 6.08
N LEU A 221 -7.35 -13.28 4.94
CA LEU A 221 -7.88 -12.67 3.73
C LEU A 221 -9.28 -12.08 3.98
N ASP A 222 -10.18 -12.85 4.60
CA ASP A 222 -11.59 -12.46 4.87
C ASP A 222 -11.74 -11.25 5.80
N ILE A 223 -10.66 -10.88 6.51
CA ILE A 223 -10.59 -9.74 7.43
C ILE A 223 -9.79 -8.59 6.80
N LEU A 224 -8.60 -8.89 6.26
CA LEU A 224 -7.65 -7.88 5.80
C LEU A 224 -8.04 -7.23 4.47
N ILE A 225 -8.76 -7.95 3.59
CA ILE A 225 -9.24 -7.37 2.33
C ILE A 225 -10.34 -6.31 2.58
N PRO A 226 -11.41 -6.58 3.34
CA PRO A 226 -12.38 -5.53 3.70
C PRO A 226 -11.77 -4.40 4.53
N MET A 227 -10.74 -4.70 5.33
CA MET A 227 -10.00 -3.69 6.08
C MET A 227 -9.22 -2.74 5.16
N GLY A 228 -8.60 -3.27 4.10
CA GLY A 228 -7.96 -2.46 3.06
C GLY A 228 -8.96 -1.63 2.25
N GLU A 229 -10.14 -2.18 1.97
CA GLU A 229 -11.24 -1.42 1.35
C GLU A 229 -11.66 -0.22 2.21
N TYR A 230 -11.86 -0.45 3.51
CA TYR A 230 -12.13 0.61 4.48
C TYR A 230 -11.02 1.67 4.49
N PHE A 231 -9.76 1.25 4.55
CA PHE A 231 -8.62 2.15 4.59
C PHE A 231 -8.56 3.10 3.38
N GLN A 232 -8.84 2.61 2.18
CA GLN A 232 -8.80 3.42 0.97
C GLN A 232 -10.02 4.34 0.86
N ALA A 233 -11.23 3.86 1.19
CA ALA A 233 -12.40 4.74 1.25
C ALA A 233 -12.21 5.89 2.26
N GLN A 234 -11.51 5.62 3.36
CA GLN A 234 -11.09 6.65 4.32
C GLN A 234 -10.03 7.59 3.72
N ASP A 235 -9.09 7.08 2.93
CA ASP A 235 -8.08 7.92 2.25
C ASP A 235 -8.76 8.92 1.30
N ASP A 236 -9.66 8.43 0.45
CA ASP A 236 -10.44 9.24 -0.50
C ASP A 236 -11.34 10.25 0.22
N TYR A 237 -11.93 9.85 1.36
CA TYR A 237 -12.71 10.76 2.21
C TYR A 237 -11.84 11.90 2.75
N LEU A 238 -10.68 11.56 3.32
CA LEU A 238 -9.76 12.55 3.86
C LEU A 238 -9.16 13.43 2.76
N ASP A 239 -8.92 12.90 1.56
CA ASP A 239 -8.42 13.65 0.39
C ASP A 239 -9.34 14.83 0.03
N ALA A 240 -10.66 14.63 0.10
CA ALA A 240 -11.63 15.69 -0.19
C ALA A 240 -11.98 16.59 1.00
N PHE A 241 -12.05 16.05 2.23
CA PHE A 241 -12.63 16.75 3.38
C PHE A 241 -11.63 17.15 4.47
N ALA A 242 -10.44 16.56 4.53
CA ALA A 242 -9.46 16.89 5.56
C ALA A 242 -8.73 18.19 5.22
N ASP A 243 -8.32 18.91 6.27
CA ASP A 243 -7.38 20.02 6.12
C ASP A 243 -6.04 19.49 5.60
N PRO A 244 -5.43 20.10 4.57
CA PRO A 244 -4.09 19.73 4.09
C PRO A 244 -3.02 19.63 5.19
N GLU A 245 -3.10 20.45 6.25
CA GLU A 245 -2.18 20.37 7.39
C GLU A 245 -2.37 19.09 8.22
N VAL A 246 -3.61 18.59 8.28
CA VAL A 246 -3.96 17.33 8.95
C VAL A 246 -3.55 16.14 8.08
N LEU A 247 -3.90 16.17 6.80
CA LEU A 247 -3.62 15.10 5.83
C LEU A 247 -2.11 14.98 5.52
N GLY A 248 -1.36 16.06 5.64
CA GLY A 248 0.08 16.12 5.30
C GLY A 248 0.38 16.13 3.80
N LYS A 249 -0.66 16.19 2.96
CA LYS A 249 -0.62 16.42 1.51
C LYS A 249 -1.82 17.28 1.11
N ILE A 250 -1.72 17.92 -0.05
CA ILE A 250 -2.89 18.48 -0.75
C ILE A 250 -3.58 17.29 -1.42
N GLY A 251 -4.89 17.15 -1.22
CA GLY A 251 -5.68 16.13 -1.91
C GLY A 251 -5.84 16.47 -3.39
N THR A 252 -5.68 15.49 -4.27
CA THR A 252 -5.66 15.68 -5.72
C THR A 252 -6.63 14.80 -6.48
N ASP A 253 -7.39 13.92 -5.79
CA ASP A 253 -8.22 12.89 -6.45
C ASP A 253 -9.21 13.47 -7.47
N ILE A 254 -9.83 14.61 -7.13
CA ILE A 254 -10.77 15.30 -8.01
C ILE A 254 -10.07 15.86 -9.25
N GLN A 255 -8.87 16.42 -9.10
CA GLN A 255 -8.12 17.05 -10.19
C GLN A 255 -7.49 16.00 -11.11
N ASP A 256 -7.08 14.87 -10.55
CA ASP A 256 -6.44 13.74 -11.22
C ASP A 256 -7.45 12.74 -11.81
N ASN A 257 -8.73 13.12 -11.85
CA ASN A 257 -9.82 12.32 -12.43
C ASN A 257 -9.97 10.93 -11.78
N LYS A 258 -9.59 10.76 -10.50
CA LYS A 258 -9.61 9.45 -9.85
C LYS A 258 -11.03 8.92 -9.65
N CYS A 259 -11.20 7.61 -9.86
CA CYS A 259 -12.45 6.88 -9.60
C CYS A 259 -12.62 6.62 -8.10
N SER A 260 -12.65 7.68 -7.30
CA SER A 260 -12.67 7.62 -5.83
C SER A 260 -13.99 7.11 -5.26
N TRP A 261 -13.99 6.72 -3.98
CA TRP A 261 -15.21 6.35 -3.26
C TRP A 261 -16.25 7.47 -3.32
N LEU A 262 -15.82 8.72 -3.11
CA LEU A 262 -16.72 9.88 -3.03
C LEU A 262 -17.44 10.16 -4.33
N VAL A 263 -16.75 10.16 -5.48
CA VAL A 263 -17.40 10.41 -6.77
C VAL A 263 -18.41 9.30 -7.09
N ASN A 264 -18.08 8.05 -6.78
CA ASN A 264 -19.00 6.93 -6.98
C ASN A 264 -20.24 7.02 -6.09
N GLN A 265 -20.12 7.51 -4.84
CA GLN A 265 -21.29 7.77 -4.00
C GLN A 265 -22.09 8.99 -4.45
N ALA A 266 -21.42 10.03 -4.94
CA ALA A 266 -22.06 11.21 -5.50
C ALA A 266 -22.91 10.85 -6.72
N LEU A 267 -22.34 10.12 -7.69
CA LEU A 267 -23.01 9.68 -8.92
C LEU A 267 -24.30 8.88 -8.67
N ARG A 268 -24.42 8.21 -7.52
CA ARG A 268 -25.64 7.49 -7.11
C ARG A 268 -26.73 8.38 -6.50
N LYS A 269 -26.40 9.61 -6.12
CA LYS A 269 -27.28 10.52 -5.37
C LYS A 269 -27.65 11.79 -6.14
N VAL A 270 -26.85 12.20 -7.11
CA VAL A 270 -27.05 13.44 -7.88
C VAL A 270 -28.33 13.45 -8.71
N THR A 271 -28.95 14.63 -8.84
CA THR A 271 -29.94 14.92 -9.90
C THR A 271 -29.24 15.12 -11.25
N PRO A 272 -29.97 15.16 -12.39
CA PRO A 272 -29.38 15.49 -13.69
C PRO A 272 -28.60 16.83 -13.70
N GLU A 273 -29.10 17.85 -13.00
CA GLU A 273 -28.45 19.17 -12.90
C GLU A 273 -27.15 19.09 -12.08
N GLN A 274 -27.18 18.38 -10.95
CA GLN A 274 -25.99 18.16 -10.12
C GLN A 274 -24.96 17.28 -10.83
N ARG A 275 -25.41 16.29 -11.62
CA ARG A 275 -24.52 15.47 -12.44
C ARG A 275 -23.75 16.32 -13.45
N LYS A 276 -24.43 17.27 -14.10
CA LYS A 276 -23.78 18.21 -15.02
C LYS A 276 -22.69 19.04 -14.33
N VAL A 277 -22.86 19.38 -13.06
CA VAL A 277 -21.80 20.02 -12.26
C VAL A 277 -20.58 19.12 -12.14
N LEU A 278 -20.74 17.81 -11.89
CA LEU A 278 -19.61 16.88 -11.89
C LEU A 278 -18.95 16.80 -13.27
N GLU A 279 -19.72 16.65 -14.35
CA GLU A 279 -19.20 16.52 -15.72
C GLU A 279 -18.39 17.75 -16.16
N GLU A 280 -18.77 18.96 -15.74
CA GLU A 280 -18.07 20.20 -16.12
C GLU A 280 -16.81 20.49 -15.27
N ASN A 281 -16.73 19.91 -14.07
CA ASN A 281 -15.75 20.33 -13.05
C ASN A 281 -14.81 19.21 -12.56
N TYR A 282 -15.16 17.93 -12.67
CA TYR A 282 -14.32 16.80 -12.23
C TYR A 282 -13.18 16.52 -13.21
N GLY A 283 -12.03 16.07 -12.72
CA GLY A 283 -10.85 15.75 -13.54
C GLY A 283 -10.23 16.98 -14.23
N GLN A 284 -10.32 18.14 -13.59
CA GLN A 284 -9.83 19.40 -14.13
C GLN A 284 -8.78 19.97 -13.19
N LYS A 285 -7.59 20.29 -13.71
CA LYS A 285 -6.46 20.89 -12.97
C LYS A 285 -6.70 22.39 -12.68
N ASP A 286 -7.86 22.70 -12.10
CA ASP A 286 -8.37 24.04 -11.75
C ASP A 286 -9.02 23.99 -10.35
N SER A 287 -8.49 24.78 -9.42
CA SER A 287 -8.96 24.80 -8.02
C SER A 287 -10.38 25.34 -7.85
N ALA A 288 -10.86 26.23 -8.73
CA ALA A 288 -12.22 26.74 -8.67
C ALA A 288 -13.24 25.68 -9.13
N LYS A 289 -12.85 24.81 -10.06
CA LYS A 289 -13.65 23.65 -10.47
C LYS A 289 -13.68 22.59 -9.38
N GLU A 290 -12.53 22.28 -8.79
CA GLU A 290 -12.43 21.38 -7.64
C GLU A 290 -13.33 21.83 -6.48
N ALA A 291 -13.32 23.14 -6.16
CA ALA A 291 -14.16 23.71 -5.11
C ALA A 291 -15.66 23.47 -5.34
N LYS A 292 -16.14 23.54 -6.59
CA LYS A 292 -17.55 23.24 -6.93
C LYS A 292 -17.90 21.78 -6.71
N VAL A 293 -16.98 20.86 -7.02
CA VAL A 293 -17.17 19.43 -6.74
C VAL A 293 -17.27 19.20 -5.23
N LYS A 294 -16.37 19.82 -4.44
CA LYS A 294 -16.41 19.74 -2.98
C LYS A 294 -17.69 20.35 -2.39
N GLU A 295 -18.16 21.48 -2.90
CA GLU A 295 -19.45 22.08 -2.52
C GLU A 295 -20.60 21.11 -2.78
N LEU A 296 -20.64 20.47 -3.95
CA LEU A 296 -21.64 19.46 -4.26
C LEU A 296 -21.55 18.24 -3.30
N TYR A 297 -20.34 17.80 -2.93
CA TYR A 297 -20.19 16.73 -1.93
C TYR A 297 -20.76 17.12 -0.56
N HIS A 298 -20.65 18.39 -0.17
CA HIS A 298 -21.29 18.93 1.02
C HIS A 298 -22.82 18.97 0.89
N GLU A 299 -23.36 19.43 -0.24
CA GLU A 299 -24.81 19.44 -0.50
C GLU A 299 -25.42 18.03 -0.42
N LEU A 300 -24.70 17.03 -0.93
CA LEU A 300 -25.09 15.62 -0.91
C LEU A 300 -24.89 14.94 0.45
N LYS A 301 -24.35 15.66 1.45
CA LYS A 301 -24.07 15.16 2.81
C LYS A 301 -23.20 13.90 2.82
N LEU A 302 -22.18 13.88 1.95
CA LEU A 302 -21.30 12.72 1.82
C LEU A 302 -20.42 12.49 3.05
N SER A 303 -20.11 13.54 3.81
CA SER A 303 -19.35 13.40 5.07
C SER A 303 -20.17 12.66 6.13
N GLU A 304 -21.44 13.01 6.31
CA GLU A 304 -22.35 12.32 7.24
C GLU A 304 -22.62 10.89 6.77
N PHE A 305 -22.76 10.69 5.47
CA PHE A 305 -22.91 9.36 4.89
C PHE A 305 -21.66 8.49 5.15
N TYR A 306 -20.45 9.04 4.98
CA TYR A 306 -19.20 8.35 5.30
C TYR A 306 -19.12 7.97 6.77
N GLN A 307 -19.47 8.85 7.70
CA GLN A 307 -19.42 8.57 9.14
C GLN A 307 -20.31 7.38 9.53
N VAL A 308 -21.53 7.30 8.98
CA VAL A 308 -22.42 6.15 9.20
C VAL A 308 -21.83 4.87 8.59
N TRP A 309 -21.36 4.96 7.34
CA TRP A 309 -20.75 3.83 6.64
C TRP A 309 -19.50 3.29 7.37
N GLU A 310 -18.64 4.17 7.88
CA GLU A 310 -17.43 3.82 8.63
C GLU A 310 -17.79 3.00 9.89
N GLU A 311 -18.76 3.46 10.69
CA GLU A 311 -19.16 2.72 11.90
C GLU A 311 -19.76 1.35 11.56
N GLU A 312 -20.54 1.24 10.49
CA GLU A 312 -21.08 -0.06 10.01
C GLU A 312 -19.95 -1.00 9.56
N ARG A 313 -18.98 -0.51 8.78
CA ARG A 313 -17.84 -1.33 8.33
C ARG A 313 -16.97 -1.78 9.49
N VAL A 314 -16.69 -0.90 10.44
CA VAL A 314 -15.88 -1.21 11.63
C VAL A 314 -16.60 -2.22 12.52
N ALA A 315 -17.92 -2.11 12.68
CA ALA A 315 -18.71 -3.11 13.41
C ALA A 315 -18.61 -4.51 12.76
N ASP A 316 -18.78 -4.60 11.43
CA ASP A 316 -18.62 -5.86 10.69
C ASP A 316 -17.22 -6.45 10.85
N LEU A 317 -16.18 -5.62 10.77
CA LEU A 317 -14.79 -6.04 10.99
C LEU A 317 -14.58 -6.58 12.41
N ARG A 318 -15.09 -5.90 13.44
CA ARG A 318 -15.01 -6.38 14.84
C ARG A 318 -15.67 -7.75 15.02
N VAL A 319 -16.83 -7.97 14.41
CA VAL A 319 -17.52 -9.26 14.45
C VAL A 319 -16.69 -10.37 13.79
N LYS A 320 -16.03 -10.06 12.66
CA LYS A 320 -15.13 -11.03 11.99
C LYS A 320 -13.90 -11.34 12.86
N ILE A 321 -13.30 -10.33 13.48
CA ILE A 321 -12.13 -10.46 14.35
C ILE A 321 -12.46 -11.28 15.61
N GLU A 322 -13.61 -11.06 16.23
CA GLU A 322 -14.05 -11.80 17.42
C GLU A 322 -14.22 -13.31 17.15
N LYS A 323 -14.56 -13.67 15.91
CA LYS A 323 -14.75 -15.05 15.46
C LYS A 323 -13.46 -15.77 15.04
N VAL A 324 -12.30 -15.11 15.14
CA VAL A 324 -11.02 -15.73 14.79
C VAL A 324 -10.75 -16.93 15.69
N ASP A 325 -10.53 -18.09 15.07
CA ASP A 325 -10.10 -19.29 15.76
C ASP A 325 -8.58 -19.28 15.95
N GLU A 326 -8.14 -19.21 17.20
CA GLU A 326 -6.71 -19.14 17.55
C GLU A 326 -6.04 -20.51 17.75
N SER A 327 -6.78 -21.62 17.54
CA SER A 327 -6.28 -22.98 17.79
C SER A 327 -5.13 -23.41 16.87
N GLU A 328 -5.02 -22.82 15.68
CA GLU A 328 -3.94 -23.08 14.71
C GLU A 328 -2.83 -22.01 14.74
N GLY A 329 -2.72 -21.25 15.84
CA GLY A 329 -1.63 -20.29 16.05
C GLY A 329 -1.88 -18.87 15.52
N LEU A 330 -2.97 -18.63 14.78
CA LEU A 330 -3.44 -17.28 14.49
C LEU A 330 -3.86 -16.55 15.78
N LYS A 331 -3.77 -15.23 15.79
CA LYS A 331 -4.13 -14.39 16.94
C LYS A 331 -5.03 -13.26 16.51
N LYS A 332 -6.17 -13.06 17.19
CA LYS A 332 -7.10 -11.95 16.91
C LYS A 332 -6.44 -10.58 17.12
N GLU A 333 -5.52 -10.51 18.07
CA GLU A 333 -4.74 -9.31 18.41
C GLU A 333 -4.00 -8.72 17.20
N VAL A 334 -3.61 -9.56 16.22
CA VAL A 334 -3.03 -9.10 14.95
C VAL A 334 -4.00 -8.16 14.24
N PHE A 335 -5.25 -8.58 14.05
CA PHE A 335 -6.25 -7.79 13.33
C PHE A 335 -6.75 -6.61 14.15
N GLU A 336 -6.86 -6.76 15.48
CA GLU A 336 -7.20 -5.64 16.39
C GLU A 336 -6.17 -4.51 16.29
N THR A 337 -4.88 -4.87 16.24
CA THR A 337 -3.78 -3.91 16.09
C THR A 337 -3.85 -3.16 14.76
N PHE A 338 -4.13 -3.86 13.65
CA PHE A 338 -4.32 -3.21 12.36
C PHE A 338 -5.53 -2.27 12.35
N LEU A 339 -6.68 -2.73 12.86
CA LEU A 339 -7.90 -1.93 12.91
C LEU A 339 -7.71 -0.68 13.77
N GLN A 340 -7.01 -0.79 14.91
CA GLN A 340 -6.70 0.35 15.78
C GLN A 340 -5.84 1.40 15.09
N LYS A 341 -4.91 0.99 14.21
CA LYS A 341 -4.04 1.92 13.47
C LYS A 341 -4.79 2.73 12.41
N ILE A 342 -5.92 2.23 11.91
CA ILE A 342 -6.66 2.86 10.80
C ILE A 342 -8.01 3.46 11.22
N TYR A 343 -8.66 2.95 12.26
CA TYR A 343 -9.95 3.44 12.70
C TYR A 343 -9.86 4.89 13.14
N LYS A 344 -10.62 5.78 12.50
CA LYS A 344 -10.60 7.22 12.74
C LYS A 344 -9.19 7.82 12.70
N ARG A 345 -8.33 7.32 11.80
CA ARG A 345 -7.01 7.91 11.61
C ARG A 345 -7.16 9.36 11.15
N SER A 346 -6.34 10.23 11.72
CA SER A 346 -6.19 11.61 11.28
C SER A 346 -4.94 11.82 10.41
N LYS A 347 -4.14 10.77 10.17
CA LYS A 347 -2.87 10.78 9.41
C LYS A 347 -2.51 9.45 8.75
#